data_AF-A0A971P8W0-F1
#
_entry.id   AF-A0A971P8W0-F1
#
_cell.length_a   1.000
_cell.length_b   1.000
_cell.length_c   1.000
_cell.angle_alpha   90.00
_cell.angle_beta   90.00
_cell.angle_gamma   90.00
#
_symmetry.space_group_name_H-M   'P 1'
#
loop_
_entity.id
_entity.type
_entity.pdbx_description
1 polymer ?
#
loop_
_entity_poly.entity_id
_entity_poly.type
_entity_poly.pdbx_seq_one_letter_code
_entity_poly.pdbx_strand_id
1 'polypeptide(L)'
;MEYRSNSENLFRRYSKILKKQNIEEENQNDFGSEIIEYNQRHTPPIINKPMDPPQNSRVIVHIGGMQHMLSASDREGEAYIRAVAEKADHMVEVIRQDHPGMPMTNVLTLALVNAVDQLNHSEKNRMDRDTKYDELIEELASVKEEYLKQREINWELKKEVLRINELIRFRENDPDITVQDESRLPLEDLLIRQSEPEDPDERS
;
A
#
# COMPACT_ATOMS: atom_id res chain seq x y z
N MET A 1 -11.00 -8.08 -29.11
CA MET A 1 -11.01 -7.40 -27.79
C MET A 1 -10.20 -6.13 -27.94
N GLU A 2 -10.85 -4.97 -27.93
CA GLU A 2 -10.17 -3.68 -28.03
C GLU A 2 -9.77 -3.21 -26.62
N TYR A 3 -8.47 -3.08 -26.38
CA TYR A 3 -7.93 -2.48 -25.16
C TYR A 3 -8.07 -0.96 -25.25
N ARG A 4 -9.11 -0.39 -24.64
CA ARG A 4 -9.20 1.06 -24.45
C ARG A 4 -8.32 1.46 -23.25
N SER A 5 -7.24 2.16 -23.53
CA SER A 5 -6.27 2.64 -22.54
C SER A 5 -6.93 3.60 -21.54
N ASN A 6 -6.86 3.25 -20.24
CA ASN A 6 -7.37 4.07 -19.14
C ASN A 6 -6.51 5.33 -18.85
N SER A 7 -5.42 5.52 -19.60
CA SER A 7 -4.49 6.65 -19.44
C SER A 7 -5.10 7.99 -19.84
N GLU A 8 -5.99 8.03 -20.83
CA GLU A 8 -6.64 9.28 -21.27
C GLU A 8 -7.58 9.87 -20.20
N ASN A 9 -8.24 9.00 -19.42
CA ASN A 9 -9.12 9.41 -18.33
C ASN A 9 -8.35 9.98 -17.14
N LEU A 10 -7.14 9.46 -16.88
CA LEU A 10 -6.27 9.98 -15.84
C LEU A 10 -5.76 11.38 -16.21
N PHE A 11 -5.26 11.54 -17.43
CA PHE A 11 -4.71 12.82 -17.91
C PHE A 11 -5.76 13.93 -17.95
N ARG A 12 -7.01 13.61 -18.33
CA ARG A 12 -8.13 14.56 -18.29
C ARG A 12 -8.55 14.95 -16.87
N ARG A 13 -8.39 14.07 -15.87
CA ARG A 13 -8.66 14.41 -14.46
C ARG A 13 -7.57 15.34 -13.92
N TYR A 14 -6.31 15.05 -14.19
CA TYR A 14 -5.20 15.90 -13.73
C TYR A 14 -5.21 17.29 -14.40
N SER A 15 -5.50 17.38 -15.69
CA SER A 15 -5.55 18.70 -16.38
C SER A 15 -6.70 19.59 -15.90
N LYS A 16 -7.83 19.02 -15.49
CA LYS A 16 -8.95 19.77 -14.90
C LYS A 16 -8.64 20.28 -13.49
N ILE A 17 -7.83 19.55 -12.72
CA ILE A 17 -7.41 19.96 -11.37
C ILE A 17 -6.43 21.13 -11.46
N LEU A 18 -5.44 21.07 -12.36
CA LEU A 18 -4.49 22.18 -12.58
C LEU A 18 -5.18 23.46 -13.07
N LYS A 19 -6.18 23.36 -13.96
CA LYS A 19 -6.93 24.54 -14.42
C LYS A 19 -7.76 25.17 -13.31
N LYS A 20 -8.27 24.40 -12.35
CA LYS A 20 -8.99 24.96 -11.19
C LYS A 20 -8.04 25.70 -10.24
N GLN A 21 -6.84 25.17 -10.01
CA GLN A 21 -5.84 25.82 -9.15
C GLN A 21 -5.35 27.15 -9.74
N ASN A 22 -5.10 27.23 -11.05
CA ASN A 22 -4.73 28.51 -11.69
C ASN A 22 -5.84 29.57 -11.66
N ILE A 23 -7.12 29.17 -11.73
CA ILE A 23 -8.26 30.11 -11.67
C ILE A 23 -8.51 30.59 -10.23
N GLU A 24 -8.17 29.79 -9.22
CA GLU A 24 -8.22 30.19 -7.81
C GLU A 24 -7.05 31.12 -7.43
N GLU A 25 -5.88 30.97 -8.08
CA GLU A 25 -4.72 31.86 -7.90
C GLU A 25 -4.86 33.20 -8.64
N GLU A 26 -5.53 33.25 -9.80
CA GLU A 26 -5.74 34.50 -10.55
C GLU A 26 -6.80 35.44 -9.93
N ASN A 27 -7.73 34.92 -9.12
CA ASN A 27 -8.80 35.73 -8.51
C ASN A 27 -8.45 36.37 -7.15
N GLN A 28 -7.20 36.23 -6.67
CA GLN A 28 -6.72 36.89 -5.44
C GLN A 28 -5.80 38.09 -5.69
N ASN A 29 -5.47 38.40 -6.95
CA ASN A 29 -4.58 39.52 -7.30
C ASN A 29 -5.37 40.77 -7.68
N ASP A 30 -6.03 41.40 -6.70
CA ASP A 30 -6.54 42.76 -6.87
C ASP A 30 -6.52 43.51 -5.53
N PHE A 31 -5.32 43.73 -4.97
CA PHE A 31 -5.05 44.80 -4.01
C PHE A 31 -3.62 45.33 -4.18
N GLY A 32 -3.50 46.65 -4.13
CA GLY A 32 -2.36 47.44 -4.60
C GLY A 32 -1.03 47.18 -3.92
N SER A 33 0.01 47.63 -4.62
CA SER A 33 1.40 47.67 -4.21
C SER A 33 1.61 48.47 -2.92
N GLU A 34 1.88 47.77 -1.81
CA GLU A 34 2.53 48.35 -0.63
C GLU A 34 3.76 47.53 -0.24
N ILE A 35 4.74 48.27 0.28
CA ILE A 35 6.15 47.95 0.43
C ILE A 35 6.36 46.76 1.38
N ILE A 36 7.16 45.79 0.96
CA ILE A 36 7.58 44.64 1.77
C ILE A 36 8.64 45.11 2.78
N GLU A 37 8.23 45.34 4.04
CA GLU A 37 9.16 45.38 5.17
C GLU A 37 9.56 43.96 5.57
N TYR A 38 10.87 43.71 5.58
CA TYR A 38 11.44 42.42 5.97
C TYR A 38 11.46 42.23 7.49
N ASN A 39 11.07 41.02 7.89
CA ASN A 39 11.50 40.29 9.08
C ASN A 39 11.06 40.81 10.46
N GLN A 40 9.86 40.39 10.87
CA GLN A 40 9.67 39.93 12.24
C GLN A 40 9.14 38.50 12.20
N ARG A 41 9.98 37.55 12.61
CA ARG A 41 9.55 36.17 12.85
C ARG A 41 8.61 36.20 14.05
N HIS A 42 7.31 36.34 13.80
CA HIS A 42 6.29 35.99 14.78
C HIS A 42 6.34 34.47 14.94
N THR A 43 7.10 34.00 15.92
CA THR A 43 6.83 32.68 16.48
C THR A 43 5.42 32.74 17.06
N PRO A 44 4.46 31.90 16.61
CA PRO A 44 3.16 31.87 17.25
C PRO A 44 3.37 31.58 18.75
N PRO A 45 2.60 32.20 19.66
CA PRO A 45 2.66 31.81 21.05
C PRO A 45 2.34 30.32 21.11
N ILE A 46 3.22 29.55 21.75
CA ILE A 46 2.92 28.17 22.13
C ILE A 46 1.75 28.29 23.10
N ILE A 47 0.54 28.14 22.57
CA ILE A 47 -0.64 27.90 23.40
C ILE A 47 -0.42 26.50 23.94
N ASN A 48 0.19 26.43 25.12
CA ASN A 48 0.05 25.29 26.01
C ASN A 48 -1.44 25.23 26.34
N LYS A 49 -2.25 24.62 25.48
CA LYS A 49 -3.54 24.11 25.92
C LYS A 49 -3.21 23.25 27.13
N PRO A 50 -3.79 23.51 28.32
CA PRO A 50 -3.74 22.49 29.35
C PRO A 50 -4.26 21.22 28.68
N MET A 51 -3.43 20.19 28.67
CA MET A 51 -3.87 18.86 28.29
C MET A 51 -4.88 18.50 29.37
N ASP A 52 -6.16 18.72 29.06
CA ASP A 52 -7.24 18.35 29.97
C ASP A 52 -7.00 16.88 30.36
N PRO A 53 -7.09 16.54 31.65
CA PRO A 53 -6.94 15.14 32.07
C PRO A 53 -7.94 14.30 31.29
N PRO A 54 -7.58 13.06 30.87
CA PRO A 54 -8.44 12.22 30.05
C PRO A 54 -9.83 12.19 30.66
N GLN A 55 -10.81 12.73 29.93
CA GLN A 55 -12.11 13.07 30.44
C GLN A 55 -13.00 11.83 30.34
N ASN A 56 -12.75 10.88 31.24
CA ASN A 56 -13.51 9.64 31.29
C ASN A 56 -15.01 9.94 31.44
N SER A 57 -15.77 9.67 30.38
CA SER A 57 -17.21 9.86 30.37
C SER A 57 -17.88 8.63 30.97
N ARG A 58 -18.87 8.83 31.85
CA ARG A 58 -19.61 7.73 32.46
C ARG A 58 -20.83 7.40 31.61
N VAL A 59 -20.95 6.13 31.24
CA VAL A 59 -22.00 5.62 30.36
C VAL A 59 -22.81 4.59 31.12
N ILE A 60 -24.13 4.71 31.07
CA ILE A 60 -25.04 3.75 31.69
C ILE A 60 -25.51 2.78 30.61
N VAL A 61 -25.33 1.48 30.85
CA VAL A 61 -25.68 0.40 29.91
C VAL A 61 -26.48 -0.69 30.61
N HIS A 62 -27.21 -1.51 29.85
CA HIS A 62 -27.96 -2.66 30.36
C HIS A 62 -27.38 -3.94 29.79
N ILE A 63 -27.06 -4.91 30.65
CA ILE A 63 -26.49 -6.20 30.26
C ILE A 63 -27.17 -7.28 31.09
N GLY A 64 -27.79 -8.27 30.45
CA GLY A 64 -28.43 -9.39 31.13
C GLY A 64 -29.58 -8.98 32.05
N GLY A 65 -30.28 -7.89 31.72
CA GLY A 65 -31.33 -7.31 32.56
C GLY A 65 -30.84 -6.50 33.77
N MET A 66 -29.52 -6.29 33.92
CA MET A 66 -28.92 -5.48 34.98
C MET A 66 -28.37 -4.16 34.42
N GLN A 67 -28.51 -3.08 35.18
CA GLN A 67 -27.96 -1.78 34.82
C GLN A 67 -26.52 -1.64 35.36
N HIS A 68 -25.59 -1.28 34.47
CA HIS A 68 -24.19 -1.07 34.80
C HIS A 68 -23.75 0.34 34.40
N MET A 69 -22.90 0.94 35.23
CA MET A 69 -22.25 2.22 34.93
C MET A 69 -20.79 1.97 34.57
N LEU A 70 -20.45 2.21 33.30
CA LEU A 70 -19.12 1.99 32.74
C LEU A 70 -18.41 3.32 32.49
N SER A 71 -17.07 3.28 32.53
CA SER A 71 -16.22 4.42 32.19
C SER A 71 -15.75 4.26 30.75
N ALA A 72 -16.12 5.18 29.87
CA ALA A 72 -15.60 5.25 28.51
C ALA A 72 -14.32 6.09 28.48
N SER A 73 -13.28 5.58 27.84
CA SER A 73 -12.06 6.35 27.58
C SER A 73 -12.26 7.30 26.39
N ASP A 74 -11.57 8.44 26.38
CA ASP A 74 -11.68 9.44 25.30
C ASP A 74 -11.35 8.89 23.90
N ARG A 75 -10.54 7.83 23.82
CA ARG A 75 -10.11 7.24 22.54
C ARG A 75 -11.20 6.44 21.85
N GLU A 76 -12.03 5.77 22.63
CA GLU A 76 -13.05 4.84 22.12
C GLU A 76 -14.44 5.49 22.09
N GLY A 77 -14.67 6.44 23.01
CA GLY A 77 -15.91 7.19 23.10
C GLY A 77 -17.10 6.37 23.63
N GLU A 78 -18.17 7.06 23.99
CA GLU A 78 -19.36 6.45 24.58
C GLU A 78 -20.08 5.48 23.62
N ALA A 79 -20.07 5.76 22.31
CA ALA A 79 -20.74 4.93 21.30
C ALA A 79 -20.15 3.52 21.22
N TYR A 80 -18.82 3.40 21.34
CA TYR A 80 -18.14 2.10 21.35
C TYR A 80 -18.57 1.26 22.56
N ILE A 81 -18.57 1.86 23.76
CA ILE A 81 -18.98 1.15 24.98
C ILE A 81 -20.43 0.68 24.91
N ARG A 82 -21.35 1.49 24.34
CA ARG A 82 -22.73 1.03 24.11
C ARG A 82 -22.80 -0.14 23.14
N ALA A 83 -22.08 -0.09 22.02
CA ALA A 83 -22.05 -1.19 21.05
C ALA A 83 -21.48 -2.50 21.65
N VAL A 84 -20.45 -2.39 22.50
CA VAL A 84 -19.90 -3.54 23.23
C VAL A 84 -20.91 -4.10 24.23
N ALA A 85 -21.62 -3.23 24.95
CA ALA A 85 -22.66 -3.65 25.89
C ALA A 85 -23.85 -4.32 25.17
N GLU A 86 -24.31 -3.79 24.04
CA GLU A 86 -25.35 -4.40 23.21
C GLU A 86 -24.93 -5.79 22.69
N LYS A 87 -23.67 -5.93 22.26
CA LYS A 87 -23.12 -7.23 21.85
C LYS A 87 -23.08 -8.23 23.01
N ALA A 88 -22.69 -7.77 24.20
CA ALA A 88 -22.65 -8.60 25.40
C ALA A 88 -24.07 -9.04 25.80
N ASP A 89 -25.04 -8.13 25.78
CA ASP A 89 -26.44 -8.42 26.09
C ASP A 89 -27.04 -9.43 25.09
N HIS A 90 -26.74 -9.27 23.80
CA HIS A 90 -27.16 -10.23 22.77
C HIS A 90 -26.57 -11.64 23.01
N MET A 91 -25.28 -11.73 23.38
CA MET A 91 -24.64 -13.02 23.67
C MET A 91 -25.27 -13.73 24.87
N VAL A 92 -25.60 -12.96 25.90
CA VAL A 92 -26.31 -13.45 27.09
C VAL A 92 -27.72 -13.93 26.72
N GLU A 93 -28.42 -13.18 25.88
CA GLU A 93 -29.77 -13.54 25.43
C GLU A 93 -29.79 -14.85 24.64
N VAL A 94 -28.86 -15.03 23.71
CA VAL A 94 -28.73 -16.27 22.92
C VAL A 94 -28.51 -17.48 23.84
N ILE A 95 -27.56 -17.39 24.77
CA ILE A 95 -27.25 -18.49 25.68
C ILE A 95 -28.45 -18.79 26.60
N ARG A 96 -29.17 -17.76 27.03
CA ARG A 96 -30.38 -17.90 27.85
C ARG A 96 -31.51 -18.60 27.10
N GLN A 97 -31.67 -18.31 25.81
CA GLN A 97 -32.65 -18.98 24.95
C GLN A 97 -32.30 -20.44 24.72
N ASP A 98 -31.01 -20.74 24.53
CA ASP A 98 -30.51 -22.10 24.33
C ASP A 98 -30.58 -22.95 25.61
N HIS A 99 -30.48 -22.32 26.79
CA HIS A 99 -30.45 -23.00 28.09
C HIS A 99 -31.50 -22.43 29.06
N PRO A 100 -32.81 -22.67 28.81
CA PRO A 100 -33.87 -22.15 29.66
C PRO A 100 -33.81 -22.75 31.07
N GLY A 101 -33.95 -21.90 32.09
CA GLY A 101 -33.92 -22.31 33.50
C GLY A 101 -32.52 -22.37 34.12
N MET A 102 -31.45 -22.07 33.36
CA MET A 102 -30.11 -21.93 33.90
C MET A 102 -29.99 -20.67 34.77
N PRO A 103 -29.29 -20.71 35.93
CA PRO A 103 -29.07 -19.51 36.73
C PRO A 103 -28.25 -18.49 35.95
N MET A 104 -28.59 -17.21 36.11
CA MET A 104 -28.00 -16.10 35.35
C MET A 104 -26.47 -16.03 35.49
N THR A 105 -25.93 -16.40 36.64
CA THR A 105 -24.48 -16.48 36.86
C THR A 105 -23.82 -17.45 35.89
N ASN A 106 -24.44 -18.60 35.63
CA ASN A 106 -23.88 -19.60 34.73
C ASN A 106 -24.00 -19.15 33.26
N VAL A 107 -25.10 -18.50 32.90
CA VAL A 107 -25.28 -17.87 31.59
C VAL A 107 -24.19 -16.83 31.33
N LEU A 108 -23.91 -15.98 32.31
CA LEU A 108 -22.83 -14.99 32.23
C LEU A 108 -21.45 -15.64 32.12
N THR A 109 -21.18 -16.73 32.86
CA THR A 109 -19.90 -17.45 32.72
C THR A 109 -19.74 -18.08 31.34
N LEU A 110 -20.80 -18.65 30.76
CA LEU A 110 -20.76 -19.20 29.41
C LEU A 110 -20.57 -18.10 28.36
N ALA A 111 -21.24 -16.95 28.52
CA ALA A 111 -21.06 -15.79 27.66
C ALA A 111 -19.61 -15.30 27.71
N LEU A 112 -19.00 -15.23 28.89
CA LEU A 112 -17.60 -14.85 29.05
C LEU A 112 -16.66 -15.84 28.36
N VAL A 113 -16.85 -17.14 28.56
CA VAL A 113 -16.03 -18.18 27.92
C VAL A 113 -16.14 -18.09 26.40
N ASN A 114 -17.34 -17.91 25.86
CA ASN A 114 -17.56 -17.73 24.43
C ASN A 114 -16.91 -16.46 23.90
N ALA A 115 -16.95 -15.35 24.65
CA ALA A 115 -16.29 -14.11 24.26
C ALA A 115 -14.76 -14.26 24.22
N VAL A 116 -14.18 -14.96 25.20
CA VAL A 116 -12.73 -15.25 25.25
C VAL A 116 -12.33 -16.19 24.12
N ASP A 117 -13.13 -17.21 23.82
CA ASP A 117 -12.87 -18.12 22.70
C ASP A 117 -12.91 -17.38 21.35
N GLN A 118 -13.93 -16.53 21.13
CA GLN A 118 -13.99 -15.67 19.95
C GLN A 118 -12.79 -14.73 19.84
N LEU A 119 -12.32 -14.17 20.96
CA LEU A 119 -11.14 -13.32 20.99
C LEU A 119 -9.90 -14.11 20.55
N ASN A 120 -9.65 -15.26 21.18
CA ASN A 120 -8.52 -16.14 20.85
C ASN A 120 -8.55 -16.56 19.38
N HIS A 121 -9.74 -16.92 18.86
CA HIS A 121 -9.90 -17.28 17.45
C HIS A 121 -9.61 -16.07 16.53
N SER A 122 -10.04 -14.87 16.92
CA SER A 122 -9.76 -13.65 16.17
C SER A 122 -8.28 -13.28 16.17
N GLU A 123 -7.58 -13.48 17.28
CA GLU A 123 -6.14 -13.21 17.40
C GLU A 123 -5.34 -14.19 16.57
N LYS A 124 -5.71 -15.48 16.61
CA LYS A 124 -5.11 -16.50 15.73
C LYS A 124 -5.32 -16.15 14.26
N ASN A 125 -6.56 -15.81 13.88
CA ASN A 125 -6.86 -15.39 12.51
C ASN A 125 -6.13 -14.11 12.10
N ARG A 126 -5.83 -13.21 13.05
CA ARG A 126 -5.01 -12.02 12.79
C ARG A 126 -3.56 -12.44 12.51
N MET A 127 -2.96 -13.28 13.36
CA MET A 127 -1.60 -13.79 13.13
C MET A 127 -1.48 -14.56 11.80
N ASP A 128 -2.46 -15.40 11.48
CA ASP A 128 -2.51 -16.14 10.21
C ASP A 128 -2.68 -15.21 8.98
N ARG A 129 -3.25 -14.02 9.17
CA ARG A 129 -3.34 -12.99 8.11
C ARG A 129 -2.07 -12.18 8.00
N ASP A 130 -1.45 -11.83 9.12
CA ASP A 130 -0.19 -11.09 9.14
C ASP A 130 0.92 -11.91 8.47
N THR A 131 1.01 -13.20 8.77
CA THR A 131 1.95 -14.13 8.09
C THR A 131 1.73 -14.19 6.58
N LYS A 132 0.48 -14.34 6.12
CA LYS A 132 0.15 -14.31 4.68
C LYS A 132 0.45 -12.96 4.04
N TYR A 133 0.26 -11.88 4.78
CA TYR A 133 0.58 -10.54 4.30
C TYR A 133 2.09 -10.39 4.07
N ASP A 134 2.90 -10.91 5.00
CA ASP A 134 4.36 -10.93 4.86
C ASP A 134 4.81 -11.80 3.67
N GLU A 135 4.23 -13.00 3.50
CA GLU A 135 4.48 -13.87 2.34
C GLU A 135 4.16 -13.15 1.02
N LEU A 136 3.03 -12.44 0.94
CA LEU A 136 2.64 -11.68 -0.25
C LEU A 136 3.56 -10.49 -0.52
N ILE A 137 4.12 -9.85 0.52
CA ILE A 137 5.11 -8.79 0.35
C ILE A 137 6.40 -9.36 -0.24
N GLU A 138 6.84 -10.52 0.23
CA GLU A 138 8.03 -11.21 -0.28
C GLU A 138 7.83 -11.62 -1.75
N GLU A 139 6.67 -12.17 -2.10
CA GLU A 139 6.31 -12.50 -3.49
C GLU A 139 6.25 -11.25 -4.38
N LEU A 140 5.70 -10.14 -3.89
CA LEU A 140 5.70 -8.88 -4.64
C LEU A 140 7.14 -8.39 -4.89
N ALA A 141 8.01 -8.50 -3.88
CA ALA A 141 9.41 -8.12 -4.02
C ALA A 141 10.14 -8.97 -5.06
N SER A 142 9.94 -10.28 -5.07
CA SER A 142 10.55 -11.18 -6.06
C SER A 142 10.04 -10.92 -7.48
N VAL A 143 8.72 -10.77 -7.67
CA VAL A 143 8.13 -10.44 -8.97
C VAL A 143 8.61 -9.08 -9.48
N LYS A 144 8.78 -8.09 -8.59
CA LYS A 144 9.33 -6.79 -8.97
C LYS A 144 10.78 -6.89 -9.42
N GLU A 145 11.58 -7.72 -8.75
CA GLU A 145 12.97 -7.97 -9.15
C GLU A 145 13.03 -8.66 -10.52
N GLU A 146 12.22 -9.70 -10.73
CA GLU A 146 12.09 -10.38 -12.02
C GLU A 146 11.65 -9.42 -13.13
N TYR A 147 10.67 -8.56 -12.87
CA TYR A 147 10.23 -7.55 -13.82
C TYR A 147 11.35 -6.57 -14.19
N LEU A 148 12.16 -6.13 -13.22
CA LEU A 148 13.30 -5.25 -13.49
C LEU A 148 14.36 -5.95 -14.34
N LYS A 149 14.68 -7.22 -14.06
CA LYS A 149 15.58 -8.04 -14.88
C LYS A 149 15.05 -8.19 -16.31
N GLN A 150 13.77 -8.51 -16.46
CA GLN A 150 13.14 -8.66 -17.78
C GLN A 150 13.12 -7.35 -18.56
N ARG A 151 12.90 -6.22 -17.87
CA ARG A 151 12.97 -4.89 -18.47
C ARG A 151 14.37 -4.57 -18.98
N GLU A 152 15.41 -4.92 -18.22
CA GLU A 152 16.80 -4.74 -18.62
C GLU A 152 17.14 -5.59 -19.86
N ILE A 153 16.77 -6.87 -19.84
CA ILE A 153 16.94 -7.77 -21.00
C ILE A 153 16.24 -7.21 -22.24
N ASN A 154 14.99 -6.75 -22.10
CA ASN A 154 14.26 -6.14 -23.21
C ASN A 154 14.93 -4.86 -23.72
N TRP A 155 15.56 -4.09 -22.84
CA TRP A 155 16.29 -2.89 -23.23
C TRP A 155 17.57 -3.22 -24.02
N GLU A 156 18.34 -4.20 -23.55
CA GLU A 156 19.51 -4.73 -24.27
C GLU A 156 19.13 -5.30 -25.64
N LEU A 157 18.10 -6.13 -25.71
CA LEU A 157 17.59 -6.68 -26.97
C LEU A 157 17.15 -5.59 -27.96
N LYS A 158 16.47 -4.54 -27.47
CA LYS A 158 16.06 -3.43 -28.32
C LYS A 158 17.26 -2.70 -28.92
N LYS A 159 18.33 -2.51 -28.15
CA LYS A 159 19.57 -1.91 -28.66
C LYS A 159 20.19 -2.79 -29.75
N GLU A 160 20.25 -4.10 -29.52
CA GLU A 160 20.80 -5.03 -30.53
C GLU A 160 19.98 -5.03 -31.82
N VAL A 161 18.64 -5.06 -31.73
CA VAL A 161 17.76 -4.98 -32.91
C VAL A 161 17.97 -3.68 -33.68
N LEU A 162 18.14 -2.54 -32.99
CA LEU A 162 18.44 -1.27 -33.66
C LEU A 162 19.80 -1.31 -34.36
N ARG A 163 20.84 -1.85 -33.71
CA ARG A 163 22.18 -2.01 -34.30
C ARG A 163 22.13 -2.91 -35.53
N ILE A 164 21.52 -4.09 -35.44
CA ILE A 164 21.39 -5.02 -36.57
C ILE A 164 20.64 -4.37 -37.72
N ASN A 165 19.54 -3.65 -37.46
CA ASN A 165 18.83 -2.92 -38.51
C ASN A 165 19.69 -1.85 -39.16
N GLU A 166 20.53 -1.16 -38.39
CA GLU A 166 21.50 -0.20 -38.92
C GLU A 166 22.57 -0.88 -39.77
N LEU A 167 23.13 -2.01 -39.32
CA LEU A 167 24.09 -2.82 -40.09
C LEU A 167 23.49 -3.35 -41.41
N ILE A 168 22.25 -3.85 -41.37
CA ILE A 168 21.51 -4.28 -42.57
C ILE A 168 21.37 -3.10 -43.53
N ARG A 169 20.93 -1.94 -43.04
CA ARG A 169 20.82 -0.72 -43.87
C ARG A 169 22.15 -0.29 -44.47
N PHE A 170 23.24 -0.35 -43.71
CA PHE A 170 24.57 -0.01 -44.23
C PHE A 170 25.00 -0.98 -45.33
N ARG A 171 24.81 -2.29 -45.13
CA ARG A 171 25.16 -3.33 -46.10
C ARG A 171 24.28 -3.28 -47.36
N GLU A 172 23.01 -2.92 -47.23
CA GLU A 172 22.10 -2.71 -48.37
C GLU A 172 22.50 -1.50 -49.21
N ASN A 173 23.08 -0.46 -48.59
CA ASN A 173 23.48 0.77 -49.27
C ASN A 173 24.90 0.73 -49.85
N ASP A 174 25.86 0.03 -49.21
CA ASP A 174 27.23 -0.16 -49.69
C ASP A 174 27.75 -1.58 -49.35
N PRO A 175 27.82 -2.50 -50.34
CA PRO A 175 28.11 -3.92 -50.08
C PRO A 175 29.59 -4.24 -49.76
N ASP A 176 30.51 -3.28 -49.95
CA ASP A 176 31.96 -3.44 -49.78
C ASP A 176 32.49 -2.96 -48.41
N ILE A 177 31.62 -2.48 -47.52
CA ILE A 177 32.02 -2.03 -46.17
C ILE A 177 32.10 -3.23 -45.22
N THR A 178 33.32 -3.65 -44.88
CA THR A 178 33.57 -4.51 -43.72
C THR A 178 33.47 -3.68 -42.44
N VAL A 179 32.40 -3.87 -41.69
CA VAL A 179 32.20 -3.24 -40.38
C VAL A 179 33.26 -3.80 -39.42
N GLN A 180 34.15 -2.94 -38.94
CA GLN A 180 35.25 -3.32 -38.06
C GLN A 180 34.77 -3.74 -36.67
N ASP A 181 35.55 -4.65 -36.09
CA ASP A 181 35.38 -5.42 -34.85
C ASP A 181 35.24 -4.63 -33.53
N GLU A 182 35.27 -3.30 -33.54
CA GLU A 182 35.39 -2.50 -32.30
C GLU A 182 34.07 -2.32 -31.52
N SER A 183 32.99 -2.98 -31.94
CA SER A 183 31.64 -2.77 -31.37
C SER A 183 30.93 -4.07 -30.96
N ARG A 184 31.69 -5.09 -30.57
CA ARG A 184 31.15 -6.36 -30.07
C ARG A 184 30.62 -6.17 -28.63
N LEU A 185 29.35 -6.55 -28.43
CA LEU A 185 28.70 -6.54 -27.12
C LEU A 185 28.74 -7.94 -26.49
N PRO A 186 28.61 -8.07 -25.15
CA PRO A 186 28.83 -9.33 -24.42
C PRO A 186 27.98 -10.53 -24.89
N LEU A 187 26.85 -10.33 -25.58
CA LEU A 187 26.06 -11.43 -26.15
C LEU A 187 26.72 -12.06 -27.40
N GLU A 188 27.49 -11.31 -28.18
CA GLU A 188 28.22 -11.83 -29.34
C GLU A 188 29.43 -12.64 -28.89
N ASP A 189 30.12 -12.20 -27.83
CA ASP A 189 31.21 -12.95 -27.20
C ASP A 189 30.73 -14.31 -26.66
N LEU A 190 29.52 -14.38 -26.10
CA LEU A 190 28.94 -15.65 -25.62
C LEU A 190 28.59 -16.61 -26.76
N LEU A 191 28.17 -16.09 -27.90
CA LEU A 191 27.85 -16.88 -29.10
C LEU A 191 29.12 -17.41 -29.79
N ILE A 192 30.18 -16.60 -29.83
CA ILE A 192 31.49 -16.99 -30.37
C ILE A 192 32.15 -18.05 -29.48
N ARG A 193 32.10 -17.88 -28.15
CA ARG A 193 32.67 -18.85 -27.19
C ARG A 193 31.98 -20.22 -27.21
N GLN A 194 30.74 -20.30 -27.71
CA GLN A 194 30.04 -21.57 -27.93
C GLN A 194 30.29 -22.18 -29.31
N SER A 195 30.84 -21.41 -30.25
CA SER A 195 31.08 -21.82 -31.64
C SER A 195 32.57 -22.00 -31.99
N GLU A 196 33.49 -21.62 -31.11
CA GLU A 196 34.90 -22.01 -31.20
C GLU A 196 35.04 -23.53 -30.89
N PRO A 197 35.54 -24.35 -31.83
CA PRO A 197 35.93 -25.71 -31.51
C PRO A 197 37.10 -25.66 -30.52
N GLU A 198 37.01 -26.41 -29.41
CA GLU A 198 38.16 -26.62 -28.52
C GLU A 198 39.30 -27.22 -29.34
N ASP A 199 40.38 -26.46 -29.54
CA ASP A 199 41.60 -26.98 -30.14
C ASP A 199 42.18 -28.07 -29.21
N PRO A 200 42.32 -29.32 -29.67
CA PRO A 200 42.74 -30.44 -28.82
C PRO A 200 44.22 -30.39 -28.41
N ASP A 201 44.99 -29.40 -28.84
CA ASP A 201 46.45 -29.37 -28.72
C ASP A 201 47.00 -28.58 -27.51
N GLU A 202 46.16 -27.98 -26.65
CA GLU A 202 46.61 -27.30 -25.42
C GLU A 202 46.66 -28.22 -24.16
N ARG A 203 46.55 -29.54 -24.34
CA ARG A 203 46.84 -30.50 -23.27
C ARG A 203 48.01 -31.40 -23.65
N SER A 204 49.23 -30.88 -23.49
CA SER A 204 50.44 -31.71 -23.34
C SER A 204 51.46 -30.99 -22.46
#